data_AF-A0A2N5ACP8-F1
#
_entry.id   AF-A0A2N5ACP8-F1
#
_cell.length_a   1.000
_cell.length_b   1.000
_cell.length_c   1.000
_cell.angle_alpha   90.00
_cell.angle_beta   90.00
_cell.angle_gamma   90.00
#
_symmetry.space_group_name_H-M   'P 1'
#
loop_
_entity.id
_entity.type
_entity.pdbx_description
1 polymer ?
#
loop_
_entity_poly.entity_id
_entity_poly.type
_entity_poly.pdbx_seq_one_letter_code
_entity_poly.pdbx_strand_id
1 'polypeptide(L)'
;EQELLRQREKVARGLDRLEACAADGTLRGDEVNLATISTACAIAYLNFRRVAPGWCATRPQLVKLVDALFQRASFARTEPPRT
;
A
#
# COMPACT_ATOMS: atom_id res chain seq x y z
N GLU A 1 -10.87 -10.94 -20.23
CA GLU A 1 -9.68 -11.33 -19.43
C GLU A 1 -8.47 -10.40 -19.63
N GLN A 2 -8.13 -10.01 -20.86
CA GLN A 2 -7.03 -9.07 -21.17
C GLN A 2 -7.08 -7.74 -20.38
N GLU A 3 -8.27 -7.18 -20.19
CA GLU A 3 -8.43 -5.89 -19.49
C GLU A 3 -8.12 -5.98 -17.99
N LEU A 4 -8.50 -7.08 -17.33
CA LEU A 4 -8.15 -7.32 -15.93
C LEU A 4 -6.64 -7.48 -15.73
N LEU A 5 -5.96 -8.11 -16.69
CA LEU A 5 -4.50 -8.23 -16.70
C LEU A 5 -3.84 -6.85 -16.80
N ARG A 6 -4.29 -5.99 -17.73
CA ARG A 6 -3.78 -4.63 -17.89
C ARG A 6 -3.95 -3.79 -16.61
N GLN A 7 -5.08 -3.92 -15.91
CA GLN A 7 -5.27 -3.19 -14.65
C GLN A 7 -4.33 -3.71 -13.55
N ARG A 8 -4.11 -5.03 -13.46
CA ARG A 8 -3.13 -5.62 -12.53
C ARG A 8 -1.71 -5.14 -12.80
N GLU A 9 -1.30 -5.05 -14.06
CA GLU A 9 0.01 -4.52 -14.42
C GLU A 9 0.18 -3.04 -14.03
N LYS A 10 -0.87 -2.22 -14.18
CA LYS A 10 -0.84 -0.83 -13.71
C LYS A 10 -0.63 -0.76 -12.19
N VAL A 11 -1.34 -1.60 -11.44
CA VAL A 11 -1.19 -1.69 -9.98
C VAL A 11 0.23 -2.12 -9.62
N ALA A 12 0.77 -3.15 -10.28
CA ALA A 12 2.14 -3.62 -10.05
C ALA A 12 3.17 -2.49 -10.26
N ARG A 13 3.11 -1.80 -11.41
CA ARG A 13 4.01 -0.66 -11.69
C ARG A 13 3.87 0.47 -10.67
N GLY A 14 2.65 0.76 -10.22
CA GLY A 14 2.41 1.75 -9.17
C GLY A 14 3.06 1.34 -7.85
N LEU A 15 2.95 0.08 -7.47
CA LEU A 15 3.57 -0.47 -6.27
C LEU A 15 5.10 -0.44 -6.35
N ASP A 16 5.69 -0.72 -7.51
CA ASP A 16 7.15 -0.61 -7.71
C ASP A 16 7.63 0.83 -7.57
N ARG A 17 6.85 1.80 -8.06
CA ARG A 17 7.16 3.22 -7.85
C ARG A 17 7.07 3.62 -6.38
N LEU A 18 6.07 3.12 -5.66
CA LEU A 18 5.92 3.39 -4.22
C LEU A 18 7.07 2.78 -3.41
N GLU A 19 7.53 1.57 -3.75
CA GLU A 19 8.72 0.96 -3.16
C GLU A 19 9.96 1.83 -3.38
N ALA A 20 10.18 2.34 -4.60
CA ALA A 20 11.29 3.25 -4.89
C ALA A 20 11.20 4.55 -4.08
N CYS A 21 10.01 5.13 -3.93
CA CYS A 21 9.81 6.33 -3.10
C CYS A 21 10.01 6.06 -1.60
N ALA A 22 9.68 4.86 -1.11
CA ALA A 22 9.98 4.45 0.25
C ALA A 22 11.48 4.23 0.46
N ALA A 23 12.17 3.63 -0.51
CA ALA A 23 13.62 3.40 -0.46
C ALA A 23 14.44 4.68 -0.55
N ASP A 24 14.00 5.65 -1.37
CA ASP A 24 14.59 6.99 -1.49
C ASP A 24 14.37 7.86 -0.23
N GLY A 25 13.41 7.49 0.61
CA GLY A 25 13.06 8.23 1.82
C GLY A 25 12.14 9.42 1.57
N THR A 26 11.56 9.54 0.37
CA THR A 26 10.47 10.47 0.04
C THR A 26 9.17 10.10 0.79
N LEU A 27 8.92 8.80 1.00
CA LEU A 27 7.81 8.30 1.82
C LEU A 27 8.38 7.72 3.12
N ARG A 28 8.08 8.37 4.25
CA ARG A 28 8.53 7.95 5.58
C ARG A 28 7.34 7.64 6.47
N GLY A 29 7.41 6.57 7.25
CA GLY A 29 6.31 6.15 8.14
C GLY A 29 6.14 7.08 9.34
N ASP A 30 7.22 7.79 9.69
CA ASP A 30 7.25 8.78 10.77
C ASP A 30 6.53 10.09 10.39
N GLU A 31 6.71 10.53 9.14
CA GLU A 31 6.05 11.73 8.61
C GLU A 31 4.71 11.39 7.97
N VAL A 32 3.64 11.54 8.74
CA VAL A 32 2.28 11.38 8.20
C VAL A 32 1.88 12.59 7.39
N ASN A 33 2.03 12.43 6.08
CA ASN A 33 1.61 13.34 5.04
C ASN A 33 0.46 12.74 4.20
N LEU A 34 -0.16 13.54 3.33
CA LEU A 34 -1.25 13.07 2.47
C LEU A 34 -0.84 11.88 1.59
N ALA A 35 0.43 11.83 1.15
CA ALA A 35 0.94 10.78 0.26
C ALA A 35 1.06 9.42 0.97
N THR A 36 1.56 9.40 2.20
CA THR A 36 1.68 8.21 3.05
C THR A 36 0.31 7.67 3.46
N ILE A 37 -0.63 8.56 3.84
CA ILE A 37 -2.02 8.16 4.14
C ILE A 37 -2.67 7.53 2.90
N SER A 38 -2.59 8.20 1.75
CA SER A 38 -3.19 7.71 0.50
C SER A 38 -2.58 6.35 0.10
N THR A 39 -1.27 6.18 0.28
CA THR A 39 -0.57 4.93 0.02
C THR A 39 -1.04 3.82 0.94
N ALA A 40 -1.10 4.06 2.26
CA ALA A 40 -1.58 3.08 3.22
C ALA A 40 -3.03 2.65 2.96
N CYS A 41 -3.92 3.59 2.64
CA CYS A 41 -5.30 3.29 2.26
C CYS A 41 -5.39 2.47 0.97
N ALA A 42 -4.58 2.78 -0.06
CA ALA A 42 -4.54 2.01 -1.30
C ALA A 42 -4.09 0.56 -1.04
N ILE A 43 -3.06 0.36 -0.22
CA ILE A 43 -2.57 -0.96 0.17
C ILE A 43 -3.61 -1.71 1.02
N ALA A 44 -4.24 -1.04 1.98
CA ALA A 44 -5.33 -1.61 2.77
C ALA A 44 -6.47 -2.12 1.87
N TYR A 45 -6.84 -1.34 0.86
CA TYR A 45 -7.86 -1.73 -0.11
C TYR A 45 -7.44 -2.95 -0.95
N LEU A 46 -6.20 -2.98 -1.43
CA LEU A 46 -5.65 -4.12 -2.17
C LEU A 46 -5.64 -5.41 -1.33
N ASN A 47 -5.31 -5.31 -0.05
CA ASN A 47 -5.36 -6.41 0.91
C ASN A 47 -6.81 -6.86 1.17
N PHE A 48 -7.72 -5.92 1.43
CA PHE A 48 -9.12 -6.19 1.70
C PHE A 48 -9.81 -6.90 0.54
N ARG A 49 -9.54 -6.47 -0.70
CA ARG A 49 -10.11 -7.06 -1.92
C ARG A 49 -9.30 -8.22 -2.51
N ARG A 50 -8.17 -8.59 -1.91
CA ARG A 50 -7.26 -9.66 -2.39
C ARG A 50 -6.89 -9.54 -3.88
N VAL A 51 -6.73 -8.32 -4.39
CA VAL A 51 -6.53 -8.04 -5.83
C VAL A 51 -5.14 -8.49 -6.31
N ALA A 52 -4.13 -8.39 -5.45
CA ALA A 52 -2.72 -8.66 -5.77
C ALA A 52 -2.02 -9.44 -4.63
N PRO A 53 -2.30 -10.73 -4.42
CA PRO A 53 -1.84 -11.49 -3.25
C PRO A 53 -0.31 -11.61 -3.07
N GLY A 54 0.50 -11.20 -4.07
CA GLY A 54 1.97 -11.24 -4.01
C GLY A 54 2.66 -9.88 -3.93
N TRP A 55 1.94 -8.78 -3.67
CA TRP A 55 2.53 -7.44 -3.74
C TRP A 55 3.65 -7.21 -2.71
N CYS A 56 3.59 -7.86 -1.55
CA CYS A 56 4.53 -7.73 -0.44
C CYS A 56 5.84 -8.50 -0.64
N ALA A 57 5.87 -9.53 -1.51
CA ALA A 57 7.02 -10.41 -1.65
C ALA A 57 8.27 -9.73 -2.22
N THR A 58 8.09 -8.71 -3.07
CA THR A 58 9.18 -8.00 -3.75
C THR A 58 9.40 -6.57 -3.25
N ARG A 59 8.68 -6.15 -2.19
CA ARG A 59 8.57 -4.74 -1.78
C ARG A 59 8.72 -4.56 -0.26
N PRO A 60 9.89 -4.88 0.31
CA PRO A 60 10.08 -4.89 1.77
C PRO A 60 10.02 -3.49 2.41
N GLN A 61 10.42 -2.41 1.72
CA GLN A 61 10.39 -1.06 2.31
C GLN A 61 8.95 -0.54 2.41
N LEU A 62 8.14 -0.79 1.38
CA LEU A 62 6.72 -0.46 1.37
C LEU A 62 5.97 -1.25 2.44
N VAL A 63 6.31 -2.52 2.66
CA VAL A 63 5.72 -3.31 3.75
C VAL A 63 6.05 -2.69 5.11
N LYS A 64 7.31 -2.31 5.37
CA LYS A 64 7.69 -1.63 6.62
C LYS A 64 6.97 -0.30 6.82
N LEU A 65 6.86 0.49 5.75
CA LEU A 65 6.14 1.76 5.75
C LEU A 65 4.67 1.56 6.16
N VAL A 66 3.99 0.62 5.51
CA VAL A 66 2.57 0.35 5.74
C VAL A 66 2.34 -0.23 7.13
N ASP A 67 3.20 -1.14 7.59
CA ASP A 67 3.13 -1.72 8.93
C ASP A 67 3.22 -0.63 10.01
N ALA A 68 4.20 0.27 9.91
CA ALA A 68 4.35 1.41 10.81
C ALA A 68 3.12 2.33 10.81
N LEU A 69 2.52 2.57 9.62
CA LEU A 69 1.31 3.39 9.50
C LEU A 69 0.08 2.71 10.11
N PHE A 70 -0.06 1.39 9.95
CA PHE A 70 -1.17 0.61 10.50
C PHE A 70 -1.13 0.47 12.02
N GLN A 71 0.03 0.58 12.66
CA GLN A 71 0.12 0.64 14.13
C GLN A 71 -0.53 1.91 14.73
N ARG A 72 -0.84 2.94 13.93
CA ARG A 72 -1.48 4.17 14.42
C ARG A 72 -2.96 3.94 14.73
N ALA A 73 -3.39 4.43 15.89
CA ALA A 73 -4.79 4.38 16.32
C ALA A 73 -5.78 4.99 15.30
N SER A 74 -5.36 5.96 14.49
CA SER A 74 -6.18 6.52 13.41
C SER A 74 -6.58 5.46 12.39
N PHE A 75 -5.65 4.60 11.97
CA PHE A 75 -5.92 3.57 10.96
C PHE A 75 -6.78 2.45 11.52
N ALA A 76 -6.47 1.96 12.73
CA ALA A 76 -7.25 0.92 13.41
C ALA A 76 -8.73 1.31 13.59
N ARG A 77 -8.99 2.60 13.86
CA ARG A 77 -10.37 3.11 14.03
C ARG A 77 -11.15 3.27 12.74
N THR A 78 -10.47 3.33 11.59
CA THR A 78 -11.09 3.55 10.27
C THR A 78 -11.03 2.31 9.40
N GLU A 79 -10.75 1.15 9.98
CA GLU A 79 -10.80 -0.10 9.23
C GLU A 79 -12.20 -0.33 8.66
N PRO A 80 -12.31 -0.75 7.39
CA PRO A 80 -13.60 -1.03 6.78
C PRO A 80 -14.29 -2.19 7.53
N PRO A 81 -15.62 -2.15 7.71
CA PRO A 81 -16.35 -3.23 8.34
C PRO A 81 -16.12 -4.53 7.53
N ARG A 82 -15.64 -5.58 8.20
CA ARG A 82 -15.64 -6.92 7.62
C ARG A 82 -17.06 -7.46 7.68
N THR A 83 -17.78 -7.37 6.57
CA THR A 83 -19.00 -8.14 6.32
C THR A 83 -18.62 -9.59 6.04
#